data_AF-A0A4V2T4R9-F1
#
_entry.id   AF-A0A4V2T4R9-F1
#
_cell.length_a   1.000
_cell.length_b   1.000
_cell.length_c   1.000
_cell.angle_alpha   90.00
_cell.angle_beta   90.00
_cell.angle_gamma   90.00
#
_symmetry.space_group_name_H-M   'P 1'
#
loop_
_entity.id
_entity.type
_entity.pdbx_description
1 polymer ?
#
loop_
_entity_poly.entity_id
_entity_poly.type
_entity_poly.pdbx_seq_one_letter_code
_entity_poly.pdbx_strand_id
1 'polypeptide(L)'
;MTAALRDWLLTCPEVKWISAVALEAAEAGLFDLHSEMAKAISGGVRMASLGESLRVQPRAYYQRSARMLAHRRKGCSLSLVSDTLVLTGSIFQGVAISESRDSTVLYVRQAVPEIAAMALVGRNLDDLIRIGRFEFSGYRITEAERDEWGLAVWFDVPRLAFKHFI
;
A
#
# COMPACT_ATOMS: atom_id res chain seq x y z
N MET A 1 15.04 -18.36 -1.18
CA MET A 1 14.44 -18.27 0.17
C MET A 1 15.07 -19.34 1.06
N THR A 2 15.57 -19.00 2.24
CA THR A 2 16.22 -19.98 3.14
C THR A 2 15.17 -20.75 3.95
N ALA A 3 15.45 -22.02 4.28
CA ALA A 3 14.54 -22.87 5.06
C ALA A 3 14.19 -22.25 6.43
N ALA A 4 15.15 -21.58 7.07
CA ALA A 4 14.94 -20.91 8.36
C ALA A 4 13.95 -19.73 8.29
N LEU A 5 13.95 -18.96 7.20
CA LEU A 5 12.98 -17.89 7.00
C LEU A 5 11.58 -18.48 6.76
N ARG A 6 11.49 -19.58 6.00
CA ARG A 6 10.23 -20.29 5.77
C ARG A 6 9.64 -20.85 7.06
N ASP A 7 10.45 -21.54 7.87
CA ASP A 7 10.01 -22.09 9.16
C ASP A 7 9.60 -20.98 10.15
N TRP A 8 10.32 -19.86 10.17
CA TRP A 8 9.95 -18.71 10.99
C TRP A 8 8.67 -18.01 10.50
N LEU A 9 8.46 -17.87 9.18
CA LEU A 9 7.21 -17.33 8.62
C LEU A 9 5.99 -18.20 8.98
N LEU A 10 6.17 -19.52 9.06
CA LEU A 10 5.13 -20.46 9.53
C LEU A 10 4.78 -20.26 11.01
N THR A 11 5.61 -19.58 11.81
CA THR A 11 5.33 -19.26 13.22
C THR A 11 4.53 -17.96 13.43
N CYS A 12 4.19 -17.23 12.35
CA CYS A 12 3.33 -16.05 12.42
C CYS A 12 1.94 -16.32 11.82
N PRO A 13 1.08 -17.10 12.50
CA PRO A 13 -0.28 -17.43 12.03
C PRO A 13 -1.19 -16.19 11.89
N GLU A 14 -0.74 -15.05 12.43
CA GLU A 14 -1.43 -13.78 12.36
C GLU A 14 -1.40 -13.16 10.96
N VAL A 15 -0.49 -13.56 10.06
CA VAL A 15 -0.49 -13.07 8.68
C VAL A 15 -1.29 -14.00 7.80
N LYS A 16 -2.42 -13.51 7.29
CA LYS A 16 -3.34 -14.29 6.46
C LYS A 16 -3.35 -13.86 5.01
N TRP A 17 -2.99 -12.60 4.75
CA TRP A 17 -3.16 -11.97 3.44
C TRP A 17 -1.98 -11.08 3.07
N ILE A 18 -1.77 -10.92 1.77
CA ILE A 18 -0.92 -9.89 1.18
C ILE A 18 -1.75 -9.11 0.17
N SER A 19 -1.60 -7.79 0.11
CA SER A 19 -2.27 -6.99 -0.90
C SER A 19 -1.68 -7.23 -2.30
N ALA A 20 -2.53 -7.20 -3.32
CA ALA A 20 -2.08 -7.34 -4.70
C ALA A 20 -1.12 -6.21 -5.11
N VAL A 21 -1.39 -4.99 -4.67
CA VAL A 21 -0.54 -3.80 -4.88
C VAL A 21 0.87 -3.97 -4.31
N ALA A 22 1.01 -4.61 -3.15
CA ALA A 22 2.32 -4.92 -2.58
C ALA A 22 3.13 -5.88 -3.46
N LEU A 23 2.48 -6.86 -4.09
CA LEU A 23 3.13 -7.83 -4.96
C LEU A 23 3.56 -7.19 -6.28
N GLU A 24 2.66 -6.46 -6.93
CA GLU A 24 2.98 -5.71 -8.14
C GLU A 24 4.16 -4.75 -7.90
N ALA A 25 4.25 -4.14 -6.72
CA ALA A 25 5.32 -3.22 -6.37
C ALA A 25 6.67 -3.92 -6.18
N ALA A 26 6.64 -5.16 -5.68
CA ALA A 26 7.83 -6.00 -5.60
C ALA A 26 8.27 -6.46 -7.00
N GLU A 27 7.34 -6.90 -7.85
CA GLU A 27 7.61 -7.30 -9.24
C GLU A 27 8.18 -6.13 -10.07
N ALA A 28 7.68 -4.92 -9.81
CA ALA A 28 8.20 -3.65 -10.30
C ALA A 28 9.63 -3.28 -9.83
N GLY A 29 10.18 -4.04 -8.87
CA GLY A 29 11.48 -3.80 -8.28
C GLY A 29 11.55 -2.58 -7.35
N LEU A 30 10.42 -2.18 -6.73
CA LEU A 30 10.39 -1.04 -5.79
C LEU A 30 10.99 -1.40 -4.42
N PHE A 31 10.96 -2.67 -4.03
CA PHE A 31 11.59 -3.19 -2.82
C PHE A 31 11.84 -4.70 -2.91
N ASP A 32 12.72 -5.22 -2.05
CA ASP A 32 12.88 -6.68 -1.87
C ASP A 32 11.77 -7.21 -0.97
N LEU A 33 10.85 -7.96 -1.58
CA LEU A 33 9.68 -8.52 -0.92
C LEU A 33 10.04 -9.36 0.31
N HIS A 34 11.01 -10.26 0.20
CA HIS A 34 11.34 -11.17 1.29
C HIS A 34 11.89 -10.44 2.51
N SER A 35 12.79 -9.48 2.28
CA SER A 35 13.35 -8.64 3.33
C SER A 35 12.27 -7.79 4.01
N GLU A 36 11.40 -7.13 3.23
CA GLU A 36 10.36 -6.26 3.79
C GLU A 36 9.27 -7.05 4.52
N MET A 37 8.90 -8.24 4.03
CA MET A 37 7.98 -9.14 4.74
C MET A 37 8.53 -9.50 6.12
N ALA A 38 9.80 -9.89 6.21
CA ALA A 38 10.41 -10.28 7.49
C ALA A 38 10.39 -9.12 8.50
N LYS A 39 10.67 -7.89 8.05
CA LYS A 39 10.61 -6.68 8.87
C LYS A 39 9.19 -6.36 9.33
N ALA A 40 8.22 -6.40 8.41
CA ALA A 40 6.82 -6.12 8.71
C ALA A 40 6.27 -7.11 9.75
N ILE A 41 6.58 -8.39 9.59
CA ILE A 41 6.18 -9.47 10.52
C ILE A 41 6.84 -9.28 11.88
N SER A 42 8.16 -9.07 11.91
CA SER A 42 8.89 -8.81 13.17
C SER A 42 8.31 -7.62 13.93
N GLY A 43 7.97 -6.54 13.21
CA GLY A 43 7.29 -5.37 13.77
C GLY A 43 5.92 -5.71 14.35
N GLY A 44 5.11 -6.48 13.61
CA GLY A 44 3.81 -6.95 14.05
C GLY A 44 3.86 -7.78 15.34
N VAL A 45 4.73 -8.79 15.38
CA VAL A 45 4.95 -9.64 16.57
C VAL A 45 5.36 -8.80 17.78
N ARG A 46 6.27 -7.82 17.57
CA ARG A 46 6.68 -6.92 18.63
C ARG A 46 5.49 -6.11 19.16
N MET A 47 4.66 -5.53 18.29
CA MET A 47 3.47 -4.78 18.73
C MET A 47 2.48 -5.65 19.49
N ALA A 48 2.20 -6.86 18.99
CA ALA A 48 1.32 -7.82 19.66
C ALA A 48 1.84 -8.19 21.06
N SER A 49 3.16 -8.40 21.21
CA SER A 49 3.78 -8.69 22.51
C SER A 49 3.66 -7.56 23.53
N LEU A 50 3.50 -6.31 23.07
CA LEU A 50 3.27 -5.13 23.90
C LEU A 50 1.78 -4.92 24.23
N GLY A 51 0.90 -5.82 23.77
CA GLY A 51 -0.56 -5.67 23.90
C GLY A 51 -1.13 -4.59 22.99
N GLU A 52 -0.35 -4.07 22.04
CA GLU A 52 -0.84 -3.09 21.08
C GLU A 52 -1.63 -3.81 19.99
N SER A 53 -2.90 -3.46 19.85
CA SER A 53 -3.70 -3.86 18.71
C SER A 53 -3.51 -2.88 17.57
N LEU A 54 -3.19 -3.39 16.38
CA LEU A 54 -3.22 -2.61 15.14
C LEU A 54 -4.65 -2.17 14.86
N ARG A 55 -4.97 -0.92 15.24
CA ARG A 55 -6.28 -0.31 14.97
C ARG A 55 -6.34 0.14 13.53
N VAL A 56 -7.41 -0.23 12.84
CA VAL A 56 -7.78 0.39 11.56
C VAL A 56 -7.99 1.87 11.81
N GLN A 57 -7.22 2.70 11.12
CA GLN A 57 -7.30 4.15 11.29
C GLN A 57 -8.44 4.70 10.42
N PRO A 58 -8.98 5.88 10.74
CA PRO A 58 -9.93 6.55 9.86
C PRO A 58 -9.33 6.80 8.48
N ARG A 59 -10.15 6.76 7.44
CA ARG A 59 -9.74 7.03 6.04
C ARG A 59 -8.83 8.26 5.89
N ALA A 60 -9.19 9.37 6.53
CA ALA A 60 -8.41 10.61 6.52
C ALA A 60 -6.96 10.45 7.04
N TYR A 61 -6.69 9.48 7.92
CA TYR A 61 -5.33 9.16 8.36
C TYR A 61 -4.47 8.68 7.18
N TYR A 62 -4.96 7.71 6.40
CA TYR A 62 -4.19 7.13 5.30
C TYR A 62 -3.93 8.15 4.19
N GLN A 63 -4.90 9.02 3.88
CA GLN A 63 -4.69 10.12 2.92
C GLN A 63 -3.66 11.13 3.40
N ARG A 64 -3.70 11.54 4.67
CA ARG A 64 -2.65 12.39 5.24
C ARG A 64 -1.28 11.69 5.21
N SER A 65 -1.25 10.38 5.47
CA SER A 65 -0.05 9.58 5.39
C SER A 65 0.52 9.57 3.97
N ALA A 66 -0.28 9.20 2.96
CA ALA A 66 0.12 9.20 1.56
C ALA A 66 0.59 10.60 1.11
N ARG A 67 -0.13 11.66 1.46
CA ARG A 67 0.30 13.04 1.18
C ARG A 67 1.66 13.33 1.81
N MET A 68 1.81 13.09 3.11
CA MET A 68 3.07 13.31 3.81
C MET A 68 4.22 12.51 3.16
N LEU A 69 3.96 11.27 2.78
CA LEU A 69 4.92 10.40 2.10
C LEU A 69 5.25 10.90 0.69
N ALA A 70 4.32 11.51 -0.04
CA ALA A 70 4.60 12.09 -1.36
C ALA A 70 5.47 13.35 -1.28
N HIS A 71 5.35 14.09 -0.17
CA HIS A 71 6.24 15.22 0.13
C HIS A 71 7.61 14.78 0.62
N ARG A 72 7.69 13.64 1.31
CA ARG A 72 8.96 13.04 1.72
C ARG A 72 9.51 12.15 0.59
N ARG A 73 10.80 11.84 0.62
CA ARG A 73 11.40 10.83 -0.27
C ARG A 73 11.67 9.57 0.53
N LYS A 74 10.61 8.87 0.95
CA LYS A 74 10.73 7.61 1.69
C LYS A 74 10.48 6.45 0.74
N GLY A 75 11.33 5.43 0.72
CA GLY A 75 11.07 4.25 -0.11
C GLY A 75 9.77 3.54 0.27
N CYS A 76 9.34 2.62 -0.59
CA CYS A 76 8.26 1.67 -0.28
C CYS A 76 8.67 0.74 0.87
N SER A 77 7.70 0.38 1.70
CA SER A 77 7.85 -0.57 2.80
C SER A 77 6.54 -1.32 3.01
N LEU A 78 6.65 -2.57 3.47
CA LEU A 78 5.49 -3.33 3.91
C LEU A 78 5.20 -3.06 5.38
N SER A 79 3.92 -2.98 5.70
CA SER A 79 3.45 -2.97 7.09
C SER A 79 2.36 -4.02 7.28
N LEU A 80 2.24 -4.54 8.51
CA LEU A 80 1.17 -5.45 8.88
C LEU A 80 0.00 -4.63 9.41
N VAL A 81 -1.18 -4.78 8.81
CA VAL A 81 -2.43 -4.13 9.24
C VAL A 81 -3.52 -5.17 9.28
N SER A 82 -4.03 -5.46 10.48
CA SER A 82 -5.13 -6.40 10.72
C SER A 82 -5.01 -7.67 9.87
N ASP A 83 -4.00 -8.52 10.16
CA ASP A 83 -3.68 -9.77 9.45
C ASP A 83 -3.24 -9.68 7.97
N THR A 84 -3.07 -8.48 7.44
CA THR A 84 -2.73 -8.23 6.03
C THR A 84 -1.40 -7.48 5.89
N LEU A 85 -0.51 -7.96 5.03
CA LEU A 85 0.66 -7.20 4.58
C LEU A 85 0.24 -6.19 3.52
N VAL A 86 0.47 -4.90 3.79
CA VAL A 86 0.03 -3.79 2.96
C VAL A 86 1.19 -2.87 2.58
N LEU A 87 1.08 -2.22 1.41
CA LEU A 87 2.11 -1.33 0.88
C LEU A 87 1.94 0.10 1.40
N THR A 88 3.04 0.69 1.85
CA THR A 88 3.10 2.12 2.18
C THR A 88 4.42 2.72 1.73
N GLY A 89 4.44 4.01 1.40
CA GLY A 89 5.68 4.73 1.08
C GLY A 89 5.60 5.52 -0.22
N SER A 90 6.72 6.12 -0.63
CA SER A 90 6.82 6.84 -1.91
C SER A 90 7.19 5.85 -3.01
N ILE A 91 6.38 5.82 -4.07
CA ILE A 91 6.64 5.00 -5.26
C ILE A 91 7.62 5.73 -6.19
N PHE A 92 7.45 7.05 -6.33
CA PHE A 92 8.37 7.91 -7.06
C PHE A 92 8.29 9.36 -6.56
N GLN A 93 9.06 10.26 -7.16
CA GLN A 93 9.07 11.66 -6.76
C GLN A 93 7.69 12.29 -6.89
N GLY A 94 7.12 12.70 -5.75
CA GLY A 94 5.80 13.34 -5.71
C GLY A 94 4.63 12.38 -5.73
N VAL A 95 4.86 11.05 -5.67
CA VAL A 95 3.78 10.07 -5.58
C VAL A 95 4.05 9.04 -4.49
N ALA A 96 3.04 8.84 -3.66
CA ALA A 96 3.10 7.91 -2.57
C ALA A 96 1.77 7.21 -2.34
N ILE A 97 1.88 6.06 -1.70
CA ILE A 97 0.77 5.18 -1.42
C ILE A 97 0.65 4.96 0.08
N SER A 98 -0.58 4.93 0.57
CA SER A 98 -0.88 4.45 1.90
C SER A 98 -2.05 3.50 1.78
N GLU A 99 -1.81 2.26 2.13
CA GLU A 99 -2.84 1.24 2.10
C GLU A 99 -3.42 1.02 3.50
N SER A 100 -4.72 0.79 3.53
CA SER A 100 -5.48 0.28 4.68
C SER A 100 -5.82 -1.18 4.42
N ARG A 101 -6.64 -1.80 5.27
CA ARG A 101 -7.01 -3.20 5.05
C ARG A 101 -7.62 -3.39 3.65
N ASP A 102 -8.72 -2.71 3.33
CA ASP A 102 -9.56 -2.98 2.14
C ASP A 102 -9.39 -1.95 1.02
N SER A 103 -8.74 -0.84 1.30
CA SER A 103 -8.64 0.28 0.36
C SER A 103 -7.26 0.90 0.40
N THR A 104 -6.89 1.49 -0.73
CA THR A 104 -5.62 2.17 -0.90
C THR A 104 -5.86 3.58 -1.38
N VAL A 105 -5.03 4.50 -0.89
CA VAL A 105 -4.93 5.84 -1.43
C VAL A 105 -3.57 6.05 -2.06
N LEU A 106 -3.60 6.46 -3.32
CA LEU A 106 -2.47 7.00 -4.04
C LEU A 106 -2.57 8.51 -4.04
N TYR A 107 -1.54 9.19 -3.53
CA TYR A 107 -1.46 10.64 -3.57
C TYR A 107 -0.47 11.08 -4.63
N VAL A 108 -0.92 11.93 -5.55
CA VAL A 108 -0.09 12.56 -6.57
C VAL A 108 0.03 14.05 -6.27
N ARG A 109 1.25 14.51 -6.03
CA ARG A 109 1.58 15.91 -5.76
C ARG A 109 1.61 16.74 -7.05
N GLN A 110 0.47 16.77 -7.72
CA GLN A 110 0.22 17.53 -8.94
C GLN A 110 -1.17 18.16 -8.82
N ALA A 111 -1.22 19.49 -8.91
CA ALA A 111 -2.48 20.21 -8.94
C ALA A 111 -3.27 19.83 -10.20
N VAL A 112 -4.55 19.48 -10.01
CA VAL A 112 -5.48 19.17 -11.09
C VAL A 112 -6.78 19.96 -10.92
N PRO A 113 -7.49 20.29 -12.01
CA PRO A 113 -8.82 20.89 -11.92
C PRO A 113 -9.81 19.98 -11.20
N GLU A 114 -10.75 20.57 -10.46
CA GLU A 114 -11.80 19.82 -9.73
C GLU A 114 -12.62 18.91 -10.64
N ILE A 115 -12.98 19.42 -11.81
CA ILE A 115 -13.72 18.68 -12.83
C ILE A 115 -12.93 17.45 -13.29
N ALA A 116 -11.59 17.56 -13.38
CA ALA A 116 -10.75 16.44 -13.75
C ALA A 116 -10.74 15.38 -12.64
N ALA A 117 -10.62 15.77 -11.37
CA ALA A 117 -10.68 14.86 -10.23
C ALA A 117 -12.02 14.10 -10.15
N MET A 118 -13.14 14.80 -10.30
CA MET A 118 -14.46 14.17 -10.30
C MET A 118 -14.65 13.18 -11.45
N ALA A 119 -14.09 13.48 -12.62
CA ALA A 119 -14.19 12.62 -13.81
C ALA A 119 -13.40 11.31 -13.69
N LEU A 120 -12.56 11.15 -12.65
CA LEU A 120 -11.75 9.94 -12.44
C LEU A 120 -12.55 8.80 -11.81
N VAL A 121 -13.57 9.14 -11.02
CA VAL A 121 -14.35 8.13 -10.29
C VAL A 121 -15.00 7.17 -11.28
N GLY A 122 -14.78 5.88 -11.05
CA GLY A 122 -15.26 4.80 -11.91
C GLY A 122 -14.37 4.47 -13.11
N ARG A 123 -13.28 5.19 -13.35
CA ARG A 123 -12.24 4.83 -14.35
C ARG A 123 -11.22 3.84 -13.77
N ASN A 124 -10.40 3.26 -14.65
CA ASN A 124 -9.27 2.45 -14.24
C ASN A 124 -8.09 3.34 -13.85
N LEU A 125 -7.33 2.94 -12.85
CA LEU A 125 -6.16 3.68 -12.37
C LEU A 125 -5.05 3.76 -13.42
N ASP A 126 -4.93 2.73 -14.27
CA ASP A 126 -3.99 2.67 -15.40
C ASP A 126 -4.20 3.78 -16.44
N ASP A 127 -5.42 4.31 -16.55
CA ASP A 127 -5.75 5.40 -17.48
C ASP A 127 -5.14 6.74 -17.02
N LEU A 128 -4.74 6.84 -15.75
CA LEU A 128 -4.34 8.09 -15.10
C LEU A 128 -2.87 8.15 -14.79
N ILE A 129 -2.31 7.05 -14.29
CA ILE A 129 -0.99 7.03 -13.70
C ILE A 129 -0.22 5.85 -14.30
N ARG A 130 0.39 6.11 -15.46
CA ARG A 130 1.44 5.24 -16.00
C ARG A 130 2.74 5.52 -15.28
N ILE A 131 2.96 4.86 -14.16
CA ILE A 131 4.27 4.83 -13.53
C ILE A 131 5.06 3.77 -14.30
N GLY A 132 6.11 4.17 -15.02
CA GLY A 132 6.84 3.25 -15.92
C GLY A 132 7.49 2.02 -15.27
N ARG A 133 7.33 1.83 -13.97
CA ARG A 133 7.71 0.60 -13.25
C ARG A 133 6.55 -0.09 -12.55
N PHE A 134 5.42 0.59 -12.32
CA PHE A 134 4.35 0.11 -11.45
C PHE A 134 3.02 0.18 -12.20
N GLU A 135 2.53 -0.99 -12.60
CA GLU A 135 1.27 -1.17 -13.30
C GLU A 135 0.14 -1.40 -12.30
N PHE A 136 -0.95 -0.65 -12.42
CA PHE A 136 -2.09 -0.70 -11.50
C PHE A 136 -3.23 -1.50 -12.15
N SER A 137 -2.89 -2.70 -12.62
CA SER A 137 -3.73 -3.44 -13.56
C SER A 137 -5.16 -3.66 -13.04
N GLY A 138 -6.11 -2.93 -13.64
CA GLY A 138 -7.54 -3.12 -13.39
C GLY A 138 -8.09 -2.59 -12.06
N TYR A 139 -7.35 -1.76 -11.30
CA TYR A 139 -7.93 -1.11 -10.12
C TYR A 139 -8.89 0.00 -10.53
N ARG A 140 -10.13 -0.11 -10.04
CA ARG A 140 -11.16 0.91 -10.30
C ARG A 140 -11.11 1.98 -9.24
N ILE A 141 -11.12 3.24 -9.67
CA ILE A 141 -11.14 4.39 -8.77
C ILE A 141 -12.52 4.49 -8.13
N THR A 142 -12.54 4.42 -6.80
CA THR A 142 -13.76 4.54 -6.00
C THR A 142 -14.02 5.98 -5.59
N GLU A 143 -12.97 6.78 -5.42
CA GLU A 143 -13.10 8.19 -5.05
C GLU A 143 -11.84 8.97 -5.45
N ALA A 144 -11.99 10.28 -5.69
CA ALA A 144 -10.89 11.16 -5.99
C ALA A 144 -11.11 12.51 -5.29
N GLU A 145 -10.14 12.94 -4.50
CA GLU A 145 -10.21 14.15 -3.69
C GLU A 145 -9.01 15.04 -4.03
N ARG A 146 -9.24 16.31 -4.37
CA ARG A 146 -8.15 17.27 -4.59
C ARG A 146 -7.89 18.10 -3.35
N ASP A 147 -6.65 18.52 -3.20
CA ASP A 147 -6.27 19.63 -2.32
C ASP A 147 -5.41 20.65 -3.07
N GLU A 148 -4.89 21.64 -2.36
CA GLU A 148 -4.03 22.70 -2.94
C GLU A 148 -2.74 22.15 -3.54
N TRP A 149 -2.30 20.95 -3.13
CA TRP A 149 -0.98 20.41 -3.42
C TRP A 149 -1.02 19.22 -4.37
N GLY A 150 -2.19 18.61 -4.54
CA GLY A 150 -2.29 17.36 -5.28
C GLY A 150 -3.68 16.74 -5.32
N LEU A 151 -3.66 15.46 -5.66
CA LEU A 151 -4.81 14.61 -5.87
C LEU A 151 -4.63 13.31 -5.09
N ALA A 152 -5.59 13.00 -4.23
CA ALA A 152 -5.75 11.68 -3.62
C ALA A 152 -6.71 10.84 -4.47
N VAL A 153 -6.27 9.66 -4.87
CA VAL A 153 -7.06 8.70 -5.65
C VAL A 153 -7.22 7.44 -4.83
N TRP A 154 -8.46 7.07 -4.56
CA TRP A 154 -8.83 5.91 -3.78
C TRP A 154 -9.33 4.78 -4.66
N PHE A 155 -8.96 3.55 -4.31
CA PHE A 155 -9.36 2.35 -4.99
C PHE A 155 -9.32 1.15 -4.03
N ASP A 156 -10.14 0.15 -4.32
CA ASP A 156 -10.18 -1.10 -3.54
C ASP A 156 -9.08 -2.03 -4.03
N VAL A 157 -8.43 -2.74 -3.09
CA VAL A 157 -7.31 -3.62 -3.40
C VAL A 157 -7.64 -5.07 -3.03
N PRO A 158 -7.59 -6.03 -3.97
CA PRO A 158 -7.74 -7.43 -3.67
C PRO A 158 -6.63 -7.92 -2.75
N ARG A 159 -6.99 -8.86 -1.89
CA ARG A 159 -6.06 -9.55 -1.01
C ARG A 159 -5.88 -10.99 -1.46
N LEU A 160 -4.64 -11.42 -1.51
CA LEU A 160 -4.25 -12.76 -1.89
C LEU A 160 -3.85 -13.54 -0.64
N ALA A 161 -4.31 -14.80 -0.54
CA ALA A 161 -4.07 -15.59 0.66
C ALA A 161 -2.57 -15.87 0.81
N PHE A 162 -2.02 -15.62 1.99
CA PHE A 162 -0.59 -15.71 2.28
C PHE A 162 -0.01 -17.09 1.94
N LYS A 163 -0.80 -18.16 2.13
CA LYS A 163 -0.45 -19.55 1.83
C LYS A 163 0.01 -19.81 0.38
N HIS A 164 -0.33 -18.94 -0.56
CA HIS A 164 0.10 -19.09 -1.96
C HIS A 164 1.55 -18.62 -2.18
N PHE A 165 2.19 -18.03 -1.18
CA PHE A 165 3.48 -17.34 -1.30
C PHE A 165 4.61 -17.92 -0.40
N ILE A 166 4.35 -19.03 0.30
CA ILE A 166 5.27 -19.74 1.23
C ILE A 166 5.55 -21.18 0.81
#